data_AF-A0A9D0YWU9-F1
#
_entry.id   AF-A0A9D0YWU9-F1
#
_cell.length_a   1.000
_cell.length_b   1.000
_cell.length_c   1.000
_cell.angle_alpha   90.00
_cell.angle_beta   90.00
_cell.angle_gamma   90.00
#
_symmetry.space_group_name_H-M   'P 1'
#
loop_
_entity.id
_entity.type
_entity.pdbx_description
1 polymer ?
#
loop_
_entity_poly.entity_id
_entity_poly.type
_entity_poly.pdbx_seq_one_letter_code
_entity_poly.pdbx_strand_id
1 'polypeptide(L)'
;MGKLVEQIESLGYHFQEGKQLLSVAAQQGFTEIRQLLVRSMDGQTIVVKQDDSLMLFPGGIAFSKGVLDVSLADGVRTTCAEIYRDYYNLDENGYSMLLYNYSGRTKQYLDAEKQRIGLTDYKDGLPEGFFAVGHYDELGYGVAEMDIGRYADGRYVAQSALGVTEDEHVLRMHFSHLPSRQDVMDALVIRKLERDFKLGRHREVFHCGACGETRHWLDIPGDIHQKLRLRLQRRCGCDAEATT
;
A
#
# COMPACT_ATOMS: atom_id res chain seq x y z
N MET A 1 -5.80 4.33 24.97
CA MET A 1 -6.16 3.19 24.12
C MET A 1 -7.39 3.59 23.34
N GLY A 2 -7.52 3.17 22.08
CA GLY A 2 -8.69 3.51 21.30
C GLY A 2 -9.86 2.54 21.53
N LYS A 3 -11.01 2.85 20.92
CA LYS A 3 -12.27 2.13 21.18
C LYS A 3 -12.26 0.70 20.65
N LEU A 4 -11.51 0.43 19.57
CA LEU A 4 -11.46 -0.89 18.96
C LEU A 4 -10.67 -1.86 19.83
N VAL A 5 -9.50 -1.45 20.33
CA VAL A 5 -8.67 -2.27 21.21
C VAL A 5 -9.42 -2.58 22.51
N GLU A 6 -10.08 -1.59 23.11
CA GLU A 6 -10.91 -1.78 24.30
C GLU A 6 -12.05 -2.79 24.06
N GLN A 7 -12.69 -2.75 22.89
CA GLN A 7 -13.71 -3.74 22.51
C GLN A 7 -13.13 -5.14 22.38
N ILE A 8 -11.99 -5.29 21.71
CA ILE A 8 -11.31 -6.59 21.55
C ILE A 8 -10.91 -7.14 22.93
N GLU A 9 -10.37 -6.31 23.82
CA GLU A 9 -10.02 -6.73 25.18
C GLU A 9 -11.24 -7.13 26.01
N SER A 10 -12.39 -6.47 25.81
CA SER A 10 -13.64 -6.84 26.48
C SER A 10 -14.15 -8.24 26.11
N LEU A 11 -13.71 -8.78 24.97
CA LEU A 11 -14.00 -10.16 24.55
C LEU A 11 -13.04 -11.20 25.17
N GLY A 12 -12.11 -10.78 26.03
CA GLY A 12 -11.13 -11.66 26.68
C GLY A 12 -9.83 -11.84 25.91
N TYR A 13 -9.53 -10.94 24.97
CA TYR A 13 -8.23 -10.90 24.31
C TYR A 13 -7.28 -9.96 25.05
N HIS A 14 -5.97 -10.20 24.92
CA HIS A 14 -4.96 -9.36 25.56
C HIS A 14 -3.85 -9.00 24.60
N PHE A 15 -3.55 -7.70 24.49
CA PHE A 15 -2.48 -7.21 23.64
C PHE A 15 -1.12 -7.25 24.35
N GLN A 16 -0.09 -7.61 23.58
CA GLN A 16 1.30 -7.59 24.01
C GLN A 16 2.16 -7.05 22.88
N GLU A 17 3.19 -6.28 23.24
CA GLU A 17 4.17 -5.78 22.28
C GLU A 17 5.38 -6.72 22.21
N GLY A 18 5.76 -7.08 20.99
CA GLY A 18 6.95 -7.84 20.67
C GLY A 18 8.12 -6.94 20.25
N LYS A 19 8.85 -7.41 19.24
CA LYS A 19 10.01 -6.68 18.68
C LYS A 19 9.59 -5.37 18.00
N GLN A 20 10.50 -4.41 17.98
CA GLN A 20 10.36 -3.20 17.16
C GLN A 20 10.29 -3.57 15.68
N LEU A 21 9.36 -2.93 14.96
CA LEU A 21 9.15 -3.13 13.53
C LEU A 21 9.60 -1.91 12.73
N LEU A 22 9.10 -0.71 13.06
CA LEU A 22 9.47 0.54 12.41
C LEU A 22 9.18 1.75 13.30
N SER A 23 9.60 2.93 12.87
CA SER A 23 9.21 4.21 13.45
C SER A 23 8.42 5.02 12.41
N VAL A 24 7.22 5.46 12.78
CA VAL A 24 6.35 6.26 11.91
C VAL A 24 6.32 7.70 12.39
N ALA A 25 6.30 8.65 11.46
CA ALA A 25 6.07 10.06 11.79
C ALA A 25 4.56 10.31 11.88
N ALA A 26 4.12 10.76 13.06
CA ALA A 26 2.76 11.20 13.34
C ALA A 26 2.79 12.69 13.75
N GLN A 27 1.62 13.34 13.83
CA GLN A 27 1.49 14.76 14.20
C GLN A 27 2.20 15.12 15.52
N GLN A 28 2.29 14.19 16.47
CA GLN A 28 2.93 14.43 17.78
C GLN A 28 4.40 14.01 17.83
N GLY A 29 5.01 13.67 16.70
CA GLY A 29 6.40 13.25 16.59
C GLY A 29 6.54 11.81 16.07
N PHE A 30 7.63 11.15 16.44
CA PHE A 30 7.88 9.77 16.02
C PHE A 30 7.24 8.78 16.99
N THR A 31 6.43 7.86 16.46
CA THR A 31 5.88 6.74 17.20
C THR A 31 6.65 5.47 16.83
N GLU A 32 7.18 4.77 17.83
CA GLU A 32 7.80 3.46 17.63
C GLU A 32 6.72 2.39 17.55
N ILE A 33 6.65 1.70 16.42
CA ILE A 33 5.70 0.61 16.18
C ILE A 33 6.39 -0.71 16.49
N ARG A 34 5.79 -1.47 17.41
CA ARG A 34 6.21 -2.82 17.78
C ARG A 34 5.22 -3.84 17.25
N GLN A 35 5.66 -5.09 17.15
CA GLN A 35 4.81 -6.19 16.75
C GLN A 35 3.68 -6.36 17.77
N LEU A 36 2.42 -6.29 17.34
CA LEU A 36 1.28 -6.60 18.18
C LEU A 36 1.02 -8.10 18.19
N LEU A 37 0.96 -8.67 19.39
CA LEU A 37 0.57 -10.03 19.68
C LEU A 37 -0.75 -9.99 20.45
N VAL A 38 -1.76 -10.71 19.97
CA VAL A 38 -3.05 -10.80 20.65
C VAL A 38 -3.23 -12.20 21.20
N ARG A 39 -3.31 -12.31 22.52
CA ARG A 39 -3.50 -13.58 23.22
C ARG A 39 -4.98 -13.78 23.53
N SER A 40 -5.52 -14.94 23.16
CA SER A 40 -6.90 -15.34 23.50
C SER A 40 -6.95 -16.07 24.85
N MET A 41 -8.16 -16.21 25.39
CA MET A 41 -8.41 -16.91 26.67
C MET A 41 -8.01 -18.39 26.67
N ASP A 42 -8.08 -19.07 25.53
CA ASP A 42 -7.64 -20.46 25.36
C ASP A 42 -6.11 -20.58 25.16
N GLY A 43 -5.38 -19.46 25.24
CA GLY A 43 -3.93 -19.43 25.22
C GLY A 43 -3.31 -19.34 23.83
N GLN A 44 -4.10 -19.25 22.75
CA GLN A 44 -3.57 -18.99 21.41
C GLN A 44 -2.99 -17.57 21.32
N THR A 45 -1.95 -17.41 20.51
CA THR A 45 -1.32 -16.10 20.25
C THR A 45 -1.40 -15.81 18.77
N ILE A 46 -2.02 -14.68 18.43
CA ILE A 46 -2.19 -14.21 17.07
C ILE A 46 -1.19 -13.08 16.83
N VAL A 47 -0.39 -13.21 15.77
CA VAL A 47 0.50 -12.14 15.32
C VAL A 47 -0.28 -11.22 14.39
N VAL A 48 -0.44 -9.95 14.76
CA VAL A 48 -1.13 -8.95 13.94
C VAL A 48 -0.16 -8.43 12.87
N LYS A 49 -0.52 -8.62 11.60
CA LYS A 49 0.29 -8.18 10.44
C LYS A 49 0.19 -6.68 10.21
N GLN A 50 1.15 -6.11 9.48
CA GLN A 50 1.14 -4.68 9.10
C GLN A 50 0.54 -4.48 7.70
N ASP A 51 -0.70 -4.93 7.54
CA ASP A 51 -1.45 -4.87 6.29
C ASP A 51 -2.96 -4.77 6.56
N ASP A 52 -3.75 -4.62 5.51
CA ASP A 52 -5.21 -4.55 5.60
C ASP A 52 -5.90 -5.93 5.63
N SER A 53 -5.18 -7.00 6.02
CA SER A 53 -5.80 -8.32 6.12
C SER A 53 -6.97 -8.27 7.11
N LEU A 54 -8.11 -8.83 6.71
CA LEU A 54 -9.28 -8.94 7.56
C LEU A 54 -9.01 -9.86 8.76
N MET A 55 -9.50 -9.45 9.93
CA MET A 55 -9.48 -10.20 11.16
C MET A 55 -10.88 -10.26 11.78
N LEU A 56 -11.19 -11.42 12.35
CA LEU A 56 -12.38 -11.65 13.16
C LEU A 56 -11.93 -12.10 14.56
N PHE A 57 -12.28 -11.31 15.56
CA PHE A 57 -12.21 -11.70 16.97
C PHE A 57 -13.58 -12.21 17.37
N PRO A 58 -13.82 -13.53 17.39
CA PRO A 58 -15.10 -14.06 17.79
C PRO A 58 -15.44 -13.60 19.20
N GLY A 59 -16.70 -13.19 19.39
CA GLY A 59 -17.25 -13.03 20.72
C GLY A 59 -17.25 -14.39 21.43
N GLY A 60 -16.97 -14.36 22.74
CA GLY A 60 -17.07 -15.56 23.55
C GLY A 60 -18.53 -16.01 23.69
N ILE A 61 -18.72 -17.31 23.89
CA ILE A 61 -19.88 -17.84 24.60
C ILE A 61 -19.48 -17.82 26.09
N ALA A 62 -20.10 -16.98 26.91
CA ALA A 62 -19.87 -17.06 28.35
C ALA A 62 -20.74 -18.18 28.92
N PHE A 63 -20.13 -19.14 29.61
CA PHE A 63 -20.86 -20.02 30.51
C PHE A 63 -20.94 -19.34 31.87
N SER A 64 -22.00 -18.56 32.11
CA SER A 64 -22.29 -18.03 33.44
C SER A 64 -23.29 -18.96 34.13
N LYS A 65 -22.89 -19.57 35.25
CA LYS A 65 -23.75 -20.46 36.06
C LYS A 65 -24.42 -21.61 35.29
N GLY A 66 -23.74 -22.19 34.30
CA GLY A 66 -24.26 -23.32 33.52
C GLY A 66 -25.30 -22.96 32.45
N VAL A 67 -25.49 -21.66 32.16
CA VAL A 67 -26.33 -21.17 31.07
C VAL A 67 -25.43 -20.64 29.95
N LEU A 68 -25.78 -21.00 28.71
CA LEU A 68 -25.15 -20.48 27.50
C LEU A 68 -25.55 -18.99 27.38
N ASP A 69 -24.65 -18.09 27.71
CA ASP A 69 -24.88 -16.65 27.56
C ASP A 69 -24.58 -16.25 26.11
N VAL A 70 -25.65 -16.12 25.33
CA VAL A 70 -25.64 -15.72 23.92
C VAL A 70 -25.64 -14.20 23.75
N SER A 71 -25.53 -13.42 24.84
CA SER A 71 -25.59 -11.96 24.81
C SER A 71 -24.25 -11.26 24.55
N LEU A 72 -23.16 -12.02 24.48
CA LEU A 72 -21.85 -11.48 24.08
C LEU A 72 -21.88 -11.17 22.58
N ALA A 73 -21.51 -9.93 22.25
CA ALA A 73 -21.56 -9.33 20.92
C ALA A 73 -21.07 -10.28 19.80
N ASP A 74 -21.57 -10.06 18.57
CA ASP A 74 -21.29 -10.82 17.31
C ASP A 74 -19.80 -10.91 16.88
N GLY A 75 -18.86 -10.64 17.79
CA GLY A 75 -17.43 -10.52 17.56
C GLY A 75 -17.06 -9.16 16.98
N VAL A 76 -15.75 -8.91 16.91
CA VAL A 76 -15.20 -7.71 16.28
C VAL A 76 -14.61 -8.10 14.92
N ARG A 77 -15.15 -7.52 13.85
CA ARG A 77 -14.59 -7.59 12.50
C ARG A 77 -13.81 -6.32 12.24
N THR A 78 -12.54 -6.45 11.88
CA THR A 78 -11.64 -5.32 11.62
C THR A 78 -10.53 -5.73 10.64
N THR A 79 -9.57 -4.86 10.37
CA THR A 79 -8.32 -5.19 9.66
C THR A 79 -7.14 -5.15 10.63
N CYS A 80 -6.05 -5.84 10.30
CA CYS A 80 -4.83 -5.75 11.11
C CYS A 80 -4.35 -4.29 11.22
N ALA A 81 -4.40 -3.51 10.14
CA ALA A 81 -4.00 -2.10 10.13
C ALA A 81 -4.83 -1.22 11.08
N GLU A 82 -6.14 -1.41 11.14
CA GLU A 82 -7.02 -0.65 12.04
C GLU A 82 -6.74 -0.95 13.52
N ILE A 83 -6.32 -2.19 13.83
CA ILE A 83 -5.85 -2.53 15.18
C ILE A 83 -4.60 -1.71 15.55
N TYR A 84 -3.60 -1.66 14.67
CA TYR A 84 -2.40 -0.84 14.90
C TYR A 84 -2.74 0.64 15.02
N ARG A 85 -3.64 1.14 14.16
CA ARG A 85 -4.10 2.52 14.15
C ARG A 85 -4.69 2.91 15.50
N ASP A 86 -5.62 2.11 16.01
CA ASP A 86 -6.31 2.35 17.27
C ASP A 86 -5.39 2.15 18.49
N TYR A 87 -4.52 1.12 18.45
CA TYR A 87 -3.58 0.82 19.53
C TYR A 87 -2.55 1.95 19.75
N TYR A 88 -1.93 2.42 18.67
CA TYR A 88 -0.92 3.48 18.71
C TYR A 88 -1.50 4.89 18.56
N ASN A 89 -2.82 5.02 18.44
CA ASN A 89 -3.52 6.30 18.19
C ASN A 89 -2.93 7.05 16.99
N LEU A 90 -2.74 6.33 15.87
CA LEU A 90 -2.12 6.88 14.67
C LEU A 90 -3.10 7.82 13.94
N ASP A 91 -2.59 8.97 13.53
CA ASP A 91 -3.25 9.83 12.56
C ASP A 91 -3.13 9.25 11.13
N GLU A 92 -3.77 9.91 10.16
CA GLU A 92 -3.72 9.48 8.75
C GLU A 92 -2.30 9.35 8.21
N ASN A 93 -1.38 10.20 8.66
CA ASN A 93 0.00 10.15 8.19
C ASN A 93 0.76 8.95 8.78
N GLY A 94 0.64 8.72 10.08
CA GLY A 94 1.20 7.56 10.76
C GLY A 94 0.62 6.25 10.21
N TYR A 95 -0.68 6.25 9.91
CA TYR A 95 -1.37 5.12 9.26
C TYR A 95 -0.85 4.86 7.84
N SER A 96 -0.69 5.91 7.02
CA SER A 96 -0.08 5.81 5.70
C SER A 96 1.36 5.28 5.78
N MET A 97 2.16 5.76 6.73
CA MET A 97 3.53 5.29 6.91
C MET A 97 3.59 3.83 7.39
N LEU A 98 2.67 3.40 8.26
CA LEU A 98 2.54 2.02 8.68
C LEU A 98 2.28 1.10 7.47
N LEU A 99 1.30 1.46 6.63
CA LEU A 99 0.85 0.62 5.53
C LEU A 99 1.73 0.71 4.28
N TYR A 100 2.34 1.86 4.01
CA TYR A 100 2.97 2.11 2.72
C TYR A 100 4.42 2.59 2.83
N ASN A 101 4.89 2.91 4.04
CA ASN A 101 6.21 3.48 4.32
C ASN A 101 6.45 4.82 3.59
N TYR A 102 5.38 5.57 3.35
CA TYR A 102 5.39 6.93 2.83
C TYR A 102 4.24 7.77 3.41
N SER A 103 4.41 9.08 3.40
CA SER A 103 3.48 10.06 3.97
C SER A 103 2.12 10.10 3.26
N GLY A 104 1.12 10.66 3.94
CA GLY A 104 -0.18 10.94 3.35
C GLY A 104 -0.09 11.86 2.12
N ARG A 105 0.90 12.76 2.08
CA ARG A 105 1.16 13.64 0.92
C ARG A 105 1.51 12.83 -0.34
N THR A 106 2.37 11.83 -0.20
CA THR A 106 2.72 10.91 -1.30
C THR A 106 1.55 10.01 -1.66
N LYS A 107 0.79 9.50 -0.67
CA LYS A 107 -0.40 8.68 -0.92
C LYS A 107 -1.42 9.43 -1.77
N GLN A 108 -1.76 10.66 -1.38
CA GLN A 108 -2.71 11.49 -2.11
C GLN A 108 -2.27 11.77 -3.54
N TYR A 109 -0.98 12.06 -3.75
CA TYR A 109 -0.44 12.27 -5.09
C TYR A 109 -0.54 11.01 -5.96
N LEU A 110 -0.11 9.85 -5.43
CA LEU A 110 -0.15 8.60 -6.18
C LEU A 110 -1.59 8.14 -6.47
N ASP A 111 -2.52 8.31 -5.54
CA ASP A 111 -3.93 8.02 -5.75
C ASP A 111 -4.55 8.93 -6.83
N ALA A 112 -4.21 10.22 -6.82
CA ALA A 112 -4.63 11.14 -7.87
C ALA A 112 -4.09 10.74 -9.24
N GLU A 113 -2.82 10.32 -9.32
CA GLU A 113 -2.23 9.81 -10.56
C GLU A 113 -2.89 8.50 -11.02
N LYS A 114 -3.20 7.58 -10.11
CA LYS A 114 -3.97 6.35 -10.43
C LYS A 114 -5.34 6.69 -10.99
N GLN A 115 -6.06 7.62 -10.35
CA GLN A 115 -7.38 8.05 -10.79
C GLN A 115 -7.32 8.73 -12.17
N ARG A 116 -6.30 9.57 -12.42
CA ARG A 116 -6.10 10.27 -13.69
C ARG A 116 -5.95 9.30 -14.86
N ILE A 117 -5.18 8.22 -14.69
CA ILE A 117 -4.94 7.20 -15.73
C ILE A 117 -5.98 6.08 -15.73
N GLY A 118 -6.97 6.16 -14.83
CA GLY A 118 -7.99 5.14 -14.67
C GLY A 118 -7.51 3.81 -14.09
N LEU A 119 -6.32 3.74 -13.49
CA LEU A 119 -5.76 2.52 -12.88
C LEU A 119 -6.52 2.17 -11.60
N THR A 120 -7.20 1.03 -11.61
CA THR A 120 -8.01 0.56 -10.47
C THR A 120 -7.27 -0.44 -9.58
N ASP A 121 -6.38 -1.26 -10.17
CA ASP A 121 -5.65 -2.31 -9.44
C ASP A 121 -4.44 -2.77 -10.27
N TYR A 122 -3.45 -3.39 -9.63
CA TYR A 122 -2.42 -4.17 -10.31
C TYR A 122 -1.97 -5.35 -9.46
N LYS A 123 -1.69 -6.48 -10.10
CA LYS A 123 -1.37 -7.76 -9.43
C LYS A 123 -0.30 -8.53 -10.20
N ASP A 124 0.68 -9.02 -9.47
CA ASP A 124 1.60 -10.06 -9.94
C ASP A 124 0.96 -11.44 -9.68
N GLY A 125 0.80 -12.28 -10.69
CA GLY A 125 0.21 -13.60 -10.54
C GLY A 125 0.05 -14.34 -11.86
N LEU A 126 -0.69 -15.45 -11.85
CA LEU A 126 -0.92 -16.24 -13.06
C LEU A 126 -1.59 -15.42 -14.18
N PRO A 127 -1.28 -15.70 -15.45
CA PRO A 127 -1.93 -15.06 -16.59
C PRO A 127 -3.44 -15.30 -16.57
N GLU A 128 -4.20 -14.29 -17.00
CA GLU A 128 -5.63 -14.40 -17.20
C GLU A 128 -5.97 -14.24 -18.68
N GLY A 129 -6.96 -15.02 -19.16
CA GLY A 129 -7.49 -14.87 -20.50
C GLY A 129 -8.37 -13.63 -20.62
N PHE A 130 -8.21 -12.88 -21.71
CA PHE A 130 -9.02 -11.71 -22.03
C PHE A 130 -9.13 -11.54 -23.55
N PHE A 131 -10.06 -10.70 -24.01
CA PHE A 131 -10.17 -10.34 -25.41
C PHE A 131 -9.12 -9.28 -25.74
N ALA A 132 -8.05 -9.67 -26.42
CA ALA A 132 -6.98 -8.77 -26.83
C ALA A 132 -7.50 -7.73 -27.84
N VAL A 133 -7.14 -6.47 -27.63
CA VAL A 133 -7.52 -5.34 -28.48
C VAL A 133 -6.32 -4.52 -28.95
N GLY A 134 -5.14 -4.75 -28.36
CA GLY A 134 -3.91 -4.06 -28.73
C GLY A 134 -2.69 -4.61 -28.01
N HIS A 135 -1.53 -4.07 -28.34
CA HIS A 135 -0.24 -4.47 -27.79
C HIS A 135 0.66 -3.24 -27.71
N TYR A 136 1.46 -3.13 -26.66
CA TYR A 136 2.44 -2.07 -26.47
C TYR A 136 3.84 -2.63 -26.19
N ASP A 137 4.80 -2.21 -27.02
CA ASP A 137 6.21 -2.52 -26.91
C ASP A 137 7.03 -1.40 -26.25
N GLU A 138 8.29 -1.73 -25.95
CA GLU A 138 9.33 -0.82 -25.48
C GLU A 138 8.89 -0.02 -24.25
N LEU A 139 8.29 -0.73 -23.28
CA LEU A 139 7.79 -0.11 -22.06
C LEU A 139 8.95 0.28 -21.12
N GLY A 140 9.06 -0.31 -19.94
CA GLY A 140 10.10 0.05 -18.99
C GLY A 140 9.90 -0.58 -17.63
N TYR A 141 10.79 -0.24 -16.69
CA TYR A 141 10.67 -0.65 -15.29
C TYR A 141 10.58 -2.17 -15.06
N GLY A 142 11.24 -2.95 -15.92
CA GLY A 142 11.26 -4.41 -15.86
C GLY A 142 10.12 -5.08 -16.62
N VAL A 143 9.37 -4.33 -17.42
CA VAL A 143 8.36 -4.85 -18.35
C VAL A 143 8.74 -4.39 -19.77
N ALA A 144 8.93 -5.33 -20.68
CA ALA A 144 9.27 -5.03 -22.07
C ALA A 144 8.02 -4.70 -22.89
N GLU A 145 7.01 -5.55 -22.76
CA GLU A 145 5.82 -5.56 -23.61
C GLU A 145 4.57 -5.91 -22.77
N MET A 146 3.42 -5.38 -23.17
CA MET A 146 2.12 -5.72 -22.57
C MET A 146 1.03 -5.84 -23.64
N ASP A 147 0.23 -6.89 -23.51
CA ASP A 147 -1.03 -7.04 -24.24
C ASP A 147 -2.14 -6.28 -23.54
N ILE A 148 -2.97 -5.60 -24.33
CA ILE A 148 -4.10 -4.79 -23.86
C ILE A 148 -5.39 -5.47 -24.27
N GLY A 149 -6.36 -5.47 -23.37
CA GLY A 149 -7.61 -6.15 -23.62
C GLY A 149 -8.73 -5.78 -22.68
N ARG A 150 -9.78 -6.59 -22.77
CA ARG A 150 -10.98 -6.46 -21.96
C ARG A 150 -11.45 -7.83 -21.49
N TYR A 151 -11.87 -7.93 -20.24
CA TYR A 151 -12.55 -9.11 -19.72
C TYR A 151 -14.00 -9.17 -20.19
N ALA A 152 -14.62 -10.34 -20.05
CA ALA A 152 -16.04 -10.54 -20.38
C ALA A 152 -16.98 -9.64 -19.56
N ASP A 153 -16.60 -9.29 -18.33
CA ASP A 153 -17.36 -8.37 -17.46
C ASP A 153 -17.18 -6.88 -17.81
N GLY A 154 -16.34 -6.60 -18.81
CA GLY A 154 -16.15 -5.27 -19.34
C GLY A 154 -15.02 -4.45 -18.73
N ARG A 155 -14.30 -4.97 -17.71
CA ARG A 155 -13.09 -4.33 -17.16
C ARG A 155 -11.94 -4.37 -18.16
N TYR A 156 -11.13 -3.31 -18.20
CA TYR A 156 -9.94 -3.24 -19.07
C TYR A 156 -8.70 -3.77 -18.35
N VAL A 157 -7.79 -4.35 -19.11
CA VAL A 157 -6.55 -4.94 -18.59
C VAL A 157 -5.37 -4.66 -19.51
N ALA A 158 -4.22 -4.40 -18.90
CA ALA A 158 -2.91 -4.56 -19.52
C ALA A 158 -2.19 -5.72 -18.81
N GLN A 159 -1.71 -6.71 -19.56
CA GLN A 159 -0.97 -7.85 -19.01
C GLN A 159 0.41 -7.94 -19.66
N SER A 160 1.48 -8.09 -18.87
CA SER A 160 2.81 -8.37 -19.44
C SER A 160 2.80 -9.66 -20.22
N ALA A 161 3.53 -9.71 -21.34
CA ALA A 161 3.64 -10.94 -22.12
C ALA A 161 4.14 -12.09 -21.24
N LEU A 162 3.68 -13.29 -21.58
CA LEU A 162 4.12 -14.53 -20.97
C LEU A 162 5.63 -14.68 -21.13
N GLY A 163 6.29 -15.10 -20.06
CA GLY A 163 7.63 -15.66 -20.20
C GLY A 163 7.59 -17.00 -20.95
N VAL A 164 8.72 -17.70 -20.96
CA VAL A 164 8.89 -18.92 -21.78
C VAL A 164 7.96 -20.06 -21.33
N THR A 165 7.38 -19.97 -20.13
CA THR A 165 6.48 -20.97 -19.56
C THR A 165 5.13 -20.38 -19.10
N GLU A 166 4.04 -21.13 -19.28
CA GLU A 166 2.65 -20.71 -18.94
C GLU A 166 2.42 -20.54 -17.42
N ASP A 167 3.34 -21.06 -16.60
CA ASP A 167 3.30 -20.96 -15.13
C ASP A 167 4.02 -19.71 -14.59
N GLU A 168 4.57 -18.87 -15.45
CA GLU A 168 5.25 -17.65 -15.01
C GLU A 168 4.25 -16.57 -14.56
N HIS A 169 4.53 -15.97 -13.40
CA HIS A 169 3.76 -14.84 -12.92
C HIS A 169 3.92 -13.64 -13.86
N VAL A 170 2.80 -13.12 -14.34
CA VAL A 170 2.71 -11.91 -15.15
C VAL A 170 2.18 -10.74 -14.32
N LEU A 171 2.54 -9.53 -14.72
CA LEU A 171 1.96 -8.31 -14.18
C LEU A 171 0.66 -8.00 -14.90
N ARG A 172 -0.44 -7.93 -14.15
CA ARG A 172 -1.76 -7.51 -14.63
C ARG A 172 -2.09 -6.15 -14.05
N MET A 173 -2.55 -5.22 -14.88
CA MET A 173 -3.00 -3.88 -14.48
C MET A 173 -4.42 -3.67 -14.96
N HIS A 174 -5.32 -3.31 -14.07
CA HIS A 174 -6.74 -3.14 -14.34
C HIS A 174 -7.09 -1.67 -14.46
N PHE A 175 -7.89 -1.33 -15.48
CA PHE A 175 -8.25 0.05 -15.79
C PHE A 175 -9.78 0.22 -15.93
N SER A 176 -10.24 1.42 -15.60
CA SER A 176 -11.65 1.84 -15.74
C SER A 176 -12.04 2.19 -17.18
N HIS A 177 -11.05 2.43 -18.05
CA HIS A 177 -11.21 2.64 -19.49
C HIS A 177 -10.08 1.92 -20.24
N LEU A 178 -10.17 1.87 -21.57
CA LEU A 178 -9.08 1.33 -22.40
C LEU A 178 -7.82 2.18 -22.16
N PRO A 179 -6.71 1.60 -21.64
CA PRO A 179 -5.52 2.39 -21.33
C PRO A 179 -4.75 2.72 -22.61
N SER A 180 -4.30 3.97 -22.71
CA SER A 180 -3.28 4.37 -23.68
C SER A 180 -1.90 3.81 -23.28
N ARG A 181 -0.94 3.85 -24.21
CA ARG A 181 0.46 3.50 -23.90
C ARG A 181 1.02 4.35 -22.75
N GLN A 182 0.65 5.63 -22.70
CA GLN A 182 1.10 6.53 -21.64
C GLN A 182 0.49 6.15 -20.29
N ASP A 183 -0.78 5.74 -20.24
CA ASP A 183 -1.43 5.29 -18.99
C ASP A 183 -0.73 4.06 -18.42
N VAL A 184 -0.36 3.09 -19.27
CA VAL A 184 0.39 1.89 -18.85
C VAL A 184 1.79 2.27 -18.34
N MET A 185 2.47 3.19 -19.01
CA MET A 185 3.79 3.69 -18.57
C MET A 185 3.71 4.43 -17.23
N ASP A 186 2.71 5.28 -17.04
CA ASP A 186 2.44 5.97 -15.78
C ASP A 186 2.13 4.96 -14.65
N ALA A 187 1.33 3.94 -14.93
CA ALA A 187 1.03 2.86 -13.99
C ALA A 187 2.30 2.10 -13.55
N LEU A 188 3.23 1.83 -14.47
CA LEU A 188 4.53 1.22 -14.15
C LEU A 188 5.38 2.11 -13.23
N VAL A 189 5.37 3.43 -13.45
CA VAL A 189 6.05 4.40 -12.58
C VAL A 189 5.44 4.40 -11.18
N ILE A 190 4.11 4.46 -11.08
CA ILE A 190 3.38 4.41 -9.81
C ILE A 190 3.73 3.14 -9.04
N ARG A 191 3.61 1.97 -9.67
CA ARG A 191 3.97 0.68 -9.07
C ARG A 191 5.42 0.66 -8.58
N LYS A 192 6.34 1.20 -9.39
CA LYS A 192 7.75 1.30 -8.99
C LYS A 192 7.92 2.16 -7.76
N LEU A 193 7.34 3.36 -7.72
CA LEU A 193 7.42 4.28 -6.58
C LEU A 193 6.84 3.63 -5.31
N GLU A 194 5.66 3.01 -5.41
CA GLU A 194 5.01 2.34 -4.28
C GLU A 194 5.89 1.22 -3.71
N ARG A 195 6.42 0.35 -4.57
CA ARG A 195 7.34 -0.71 -4.17
C ARG A 195 8.61 -0.16 -3.53
N ASP A 196 9.19 0.87 -4.14
CA ASP A 196 10.46 1.46 -3.74
C ASP A 196 10.37 2.16 -2.38
N PHE A 197 9.27 2.87 -2.11
CA PHE A 197 8.97 3.41 -0.79
C PHE A 197 8.66 2.31 0.22
N LYS A 198 7.77 1.35 -0.12
CA LYS A 198 7.40 0.25 0.78
C LYS A 198 8.61 -0.56 1.26
N LEU A 199 9.59 -0.79 0.38
CA LEU A 199 10.83 -1.50 0.71
C LEU A 199 11.91 -0.62 1.36
N GLY A 200 11.65 0.66 1.60
CA GLY A 200 12.61 1.58 2.20
C GLY A 200 13.85 1.85 1.35
N ARG A 201 13.85 1.45 0.07
CA ARG A 201 14.95 1.71 -0.89
C ARG A 201 15.12 3.20 -1.16
N HIS A 202 14.08 3.96 -0.84
CA HIS A 202 13.85 5.31 -1.30
C HIS A 202 13.11 6.08 -0.21
N ARG A 203 13.65 7.25 0.18
CA ARG A 203 13.00 8.17 1.12
C ARG A 203 12.29 9.30 0.38
N GLU A 204 11.19 9.79 0.93
CA GLU A 204 10.43 10.89 0.34
C GLU A 204 11.20 12.20 0.36
N VAL A 205 11.98 12.41 1.42
CA VAL A 205 12.84 13.56 1.63
C VAL A 205 14.28 13.17 1.29
N PHE A 206 14.95 14.01 0.51
CA PHE A 206 16.33 13.80 0.09
C PHE A 206 17.10 15.13 0.03
N HIS A 207 18.42 15.04 0.12
CA HIS A 207 19.32 16.18 -0.07
C HIS A 207 19.66 16.31 -1.56
N CYS A 208 19.39 17.47 -2.15
CA CYS A 208 19.68 17.71 -3.54
C CYS A 208 21.18 17.87 -3.77
N GLY A 209 21.73 17.10 -4.71
CA GLY A 209 23.16 17.15 -5.05
C GLY A 209 23.59 18.40 -5.82
N ALA A 210 22.65 19.23 -6.27
CA ALA A 210 22.94 20.46 -7.03
C ALA A 210 22.81 21.72 -6.16
N CYS A 211 21.64 21.97 -5.56
CA CYS A 211 21.44 23.14 -4.69
C CYS A 211 21.78 22.91 -3.21
N GLY A 212 22.02 21.66 -2.78
CA GLY A 212 22.30 21.35 -1.37
C GLY A 212 21.09 21.49 -0.43
N GLU A 213 19.88 21.66 -0.95
CA GLU A 213 18.69 21.78 -0.10
C GLU A 213 18.05 20.41 0.15
N THR A 214 17.44 20.28 1.33
CA THR A 214 16.59 19.15 1.67
C THR A 214 15.19 19.37 1.08
N ARG A 215 14.76 18.48 0.18
CA ARG A 215 13.51 18.61 -0.56
C ARG A 215 12.68 17.33 -0.47
N HIS A 216 11.36 17.47 -0.52
CA HIS A 216 10.45 16.35 -0.72
C HIS A 216 10.39 16.03 -2.23
N TRP A 217 10.28 14.76 -2.61
CA TRP A 217 10.27 14.37 -4.02
C TRP A 217 9.11 14.96 -4.84
N LEU A 218 8.00 15.26 -4.18
CA LEU A 218 6.88 15.96 -4.79
C LEU A 218 7.15 17.44 -5.09
N ASP A 219 8.15 18.05 -4.45
CA ASP A 219 8.56 19.44 -4.71
C ASP A 219 9.30 19.57 -6.05
N ILE A 220 9.74 18.46 -6.64
CA ILE A 220 10.35 18.43 -7.98
C ILE A 220 9.30 18.86 -9.01
N PRO A 221 9.55 19.83 -9.89
CA PRO A 221 8.58 20.23 -10.91
C PRO A 221 8.38 19.13 -11.97
N GLY A 222 7.27 19.21 -12.71
CA GLY A 222 6.97 18.32 -13.83
C GLY A 222 6.05 17.14 -13.51
N ASP A 223 5.91 16.25 -14.49
CA ASP A 223 5.10 15.03 -14.42
C ASP A 223 5.77 13.93 -13.57
N ILE A 224 5.06 12.80 -13.38
CA ILE A 224 5.54 11.69 -12.55
C ILE A 224 6.86 11.08 -13.06
N HIS A 225 7.08 11.05 -14.38
CA HIS A 225 8.32 10.54 -14.98
C HIS A 225 9.49 11.48 -14.70
N GLN A 226 9.28 12.78 -14.88
CA GLN A 226 10.28 13.82 -14.59
C GLN A 226 10.64 13.83 -13.10
N LYS A 227 9.62 13.77 -12.22
CA LYS A 227 9.81 13.66 -10.77
C LYS A 227 10.65 12.43 -10.41
N LEU A 228 10.29 11.25 -10.90
CA LEU A 228 11.06 10.02 -10.64
C LEU A 228 12.49 10.11 -11.18
N ARG A 229 12.68 10.57 -12.41
CA ARG A 229 14.00 10.69 -13.06
C ARG A 229 14.92 11.61 -12.27
N LEU A 230 14.48 12.83 -11.95
CA LEU A 230 15.28 13.80 -11.19
C LEU A 230 15.58 13.29 -9.78
N ARG A 231 14.59 12.66 -9.13
CA ARG A 231 14.77 12.03 -7.83
C ARG A 231 15.84 10.93 -7.85
N LEU A 232 15.85 10.06 -8.87
CA LEU A 232 16.88 9.02 -9.03
C LEU A 232 18.28 9.61 -9.23
N GLN A 233 18.35 10.81 -9.83
CA GLN A 233 19.59 11.59 -9.98
C GLN A 233 19.95 12.40 -8.72
N ARG A 234 19.16 12.32 -7.64
CA ARG A 234 19.24 13.17 -6.44
C ARG A 234 19.20 14.67 -6.77
N ARG A 235 18.41 15.06 -7.77
CA ARG A 235 18.18 16.45 -8.19
C ARG A 235 16.76 16.90 -7.87
N CYS A 236 16.59 18.19 -7.56
CA CYS A 236 15.28 18.76 -7.24
C CYS A 236 14.67 19.62 -8.38
N GLY A 237 15.40 19.81 -9.49
CA GLY A 237 14.96 20.69 -10.58
C GLY A 237 15.48 22.12 -10.50
N CYS A 238 16.29 22.47 -9.49
CA CYS A 238 16.90 23.79 -9.33
C CYS A 238 17.72 24.27 -10.54
N ASP A 239 18.30 23.36 -11.32
CA ASP A 239 19.09 23.71 -12.50
C ASP A 239 18.21 24.25 -13.65
N ALA A 240 16.92 23.91 -13.67
CA ALA A 240 15.99 24.38 -14.68
C ALA A 240 15.53 25.84 -14.43
N GLU A 241 15.61 26.31 -13.19
CA GLU A 241 15.29 27.69 -12.81
C GLU A 241 16.45 28.67 -13.07
N ALA A 242 17.68 28.17 -13.24
CA ALA A 242 18.86 29.00 -13.49
C ALA A 242 19.04 29.42 -14.96
N THR A 243 18.11 29.06 -15.85
CA THR A 243 18.20 29.31 -17.30
C THR A 243 17.13 30.25 -17.85
N THR A 244 16.41 30.96 -16.98
CA THR A 244 15.51 32.08 -17.31
C THR A 244 16.03 33.36 -16.69
#